data_AF-A0A8D0BC20-F1
#
_entry.id   AF-A0A8D0BC20-F1
#
_cell.length_a   1.000
_cell.length_b   1.000
_cell.length_c   1.000
_cell.angle_alpha   90.00
_cell.angle_beta   90.00
_cell.angle_gamma   90.00
#
_symmetry.space_group_name_H-M   'P 1'
#
loop_
_entity.id
_entity.type
_entity.pdbx_description
1 polymer ?
#
loop_
_entity_poly.entity_id
_entity_poly.type
_entity_poly.pdbx_seq_one_letter_code
_entity_poly.pdbx_strand_id
1 'polypeptide(L)'
;MAAPFSSKGGYRPAPLASLPPELNPAEYDASPEKRRADAERLAIRSKLKREFLVQLNNPLRAERIDNRDKLIEEGKYERPFRLA
;
A
#
# COMPACT_ATOMS: atom_id res chain seq x y z
N MET A 1 -6.97 -17.76 -27.99
CA MET A 1 -5.51 -17.81 -27.79
C MET A 1 -4.90 -16.63 -28.50
N ALA A 2 -4.48 -15.58 -27.77
CA ALA A 2 -3.83 -14.40 -28.35
C ALA A 2 -2.34 -14.47 -28.01
N ALA A 3 -1.49 -14.43 -29.03
CA ALA A 3 -0.04 -14.46 -28.87
C ALA A 3 0.46 -13.14 -28.25
N PRO A 4 1.39 -13.17 -27.27
CA PRO A 4 1.94 -11.94 -26.74
C PRO A 4 2.95 -11.33 -27.73
N PHE A 5 2.64 -10.12 -28.22
CA PHE A 5 3.61 -9.19 -28.81
C PHE A 5 4.84 -9.06 -27.88
N SER A 6 6.10 -8.92 -28.29
CA SER A 6 6.79 -9.04 -29.57
C SER A 6 8.30 -8.92 -29.29
N SER A 7 9.11 -9.68 -30.03
CA SER A 7 10.52 -9.40 -30.40
C SER A 7 11.60 -9.38 -29.31
N LYS A 8 12.83 -9.71 -29.72
CA LYS A 8 14.03 -9.79 -28.88
C LYS A 8 14.28 -8.46 -28.15
N GLY A 9 13.94 -8.38 -26.85
CA GLY A 9 14.17 -7.19 -26.02
C GLY A 9 13.14 -6.87 -24.93
N GLY A 10 12.14 -7.73 -24.66
CA GLY A 10 11.14 -7.48 -23.62
C GLY A 10 11.71 -7.32 -22.20
N TYR A 11 11.05 -6.48 -21.38
CA TYR A 11 11.45 -6.22 -19.99
C TYR A 11 11.45 -7.49 -19.15
N ARG A 12 12.54 -7.74 -18.41
CA ARG A 12 12.66 -8.87 -17.49
C ARG A 12 12.78 -8.31 -16.06
N PRO A 13 11.80 -8.57 -15.19
CA PRO A 13 11.93 -8.15 -13.80
C PRO A 13 13.09 -8.89 -13.13
N ALA A 14 13.78 -8.21 -12.23
CA ALA A 14 14.86 -8.73 -11.39
C ALA A 14 14.52 -8.46 -9.91
N PRO A 15 15.20 -9.11 -8.94
CA PRO A 15 14.87 -8.93 -7.51
C PRO A 15 14.89 -7.48 -7.01
N LEU A 16 15.76 -6.64 -7.59
CA LEU A 16 15.85 -5.21 -7.27
C LEU A 16 15.15 -4.31 -8.30
N ALA A 17 14.56 -4.89 -9.35
CA ALA A 17 13.89 -4.17 -10.43
C ALA A 17 12.55 -4.86 -10.74
N SER A 18 11.50 -4.43 -10.06
CA SER A 18 10.14 -4.96 -10.26
C SER A 18 9.62 -4.66 -11.67
N LEU A 19 8.56 -5.38 -12.07
CA LEU A 19 7.86 -5.10 -13.33
C LEU A 19 7.15 -3.73 -13.22
N PRO A 20 7.38 -2.79 -14.15
CA PRO A 20 6.61 -1.57 -14.23
C PRO A 20 5.11 -1.87 -14.30
N PRO A 21 4.26 -1.10 -13.62
CA PRO A 21 2.82 -1.34 -13.60
C PRO A 21 2.20 -1.29 -15.00
N GLU A 22 2.72 -0.42 -15.88
CA GLU A 22 2.26 -0.26 -17.26
C GLU A 22 2.49 -1.49 -18.15
N LEU A 23 3.48 -2.32 -17.82
CA LEU A 23 3.78 -3.58 -18.52
C LEU A 23 3.04 -4.77 -17.93
N ASN A 24 2.37 -4.60 -16.80
CA ASN A 24 1.60 -5.66 -16.17
C ASN A 24 0.25 -5.82 -16.88
N PRO A 25 -0.04 -6.95 -17.55
CA PRO A 25 -1.32 -7.15 -18.21
C PRO A 25 -2.50 -7.11 -17.24
N ALA A 26 -2.28 -7.46 -15.97
CA ALA A 26 -3.30 -7.39 -14.94
C ALA A 26 -3.73 -5.94 -14.63
N GLU A 27 -2.90 -4.93 -14.94
CA GLU A 27 -3.24 -3.52 -14.70
C GLU A 27 -4.45 -3.09 -15.54
N TYR A 28 -4.54 -3.57 -16.79
CA TYR A 28 -5.61 -3.24 -17.73
C TYR A 28 -6.84 -4.14 -17.60
N ASP A 29 -6.88 -5.07 -16.64
CA ASP A 29 -8.08 -5.84 -16.37
C ASP A 29 -9.22 -4.90 -15.93
N ALA A 30 -10.31 -4.91 -16.71
CA ALA A 30 -11.50 -4.08 -16.52
C ALA A 30 -12.69 -4.87 -15.94
N SER A 31 -12.46 -6.09 -15.44
CA SER A 31 -13.45 -6.95 -14.80
C SER A 31 -14.21 -6.25 -13.66
N PRO A 32 -15.52 -6.51 -13.50
CA PRO A 32 -16.31 -5.93 -12.42
C PRO A 32 -15.79 -6.33 -11.02
N GLU A 33 -15.20 -7.52 -10.88
CA GLU A 33 -14.67 -7.99 -9.59
C GLU A 33 -13.46 -7.16 -9.14
N LYS A 34 -12.54 -6.88 -10.08
CA LYS A 34 -11.37 -6.04 -9.81
C LYS A 34 -11.78 -4.63 -9.41
N ARG A 35 -12.77 -4.03 -10.08
CA ARG A 35 -13.31 -2.72 -9.69
C ARG A 35 -13.88 -2.70 -8.28
N ARG A 36 -14.57 -3.78 -7.86
CA ARG A 36 -15.08 -3.92 -6.49
C ARG A 36 -13.94 -4.00 -5.49
N ALA A 37 -12.95 -4.86 -5.73
CA ALA A 37 -11.77 -4.99 -4.88
C ALA A 37 -11.00 -3.65 -4.75
N ASP A 38 -10.84 -2.91 -5.85
CA ASP A 38 -10.19 -1.60 -5.83
C ASP A 38 -11.02 -0.55 -5.07
N ALA A 39 -12.35 -0.56 -5.23
CA ALA A 39 -13.24 0.31 -4.48
C ALA A 39 -13.21 0.00 -2.97
N GLU A 40 -13.17 -1.27 -2.57
CA GLU A 40 -13.04 -1.69 -1.17
C GLU A 40 -11.71 -1.25 -0.57
N ARG A 41 -10.59 -1.46 -1.29
CA ARG A 41 -9.27 -0.96 -0.89
C ARG A 41 -9.26 0.56 -0.73
N LEU A 42 -9.91 1.29 -1.65
CA LEU A 42 -10.03 2.75 -1.59
C LEU A 42 -10.90 3.19 -0.40
N ALA A 43 -11.98 2.48 -0.10
CA ALA A 43 -12.84 2.76 1.05
C ALA A 43 -12.05 2.61 2.36
N ILE A 44 -11.28 1.53 2.51
CA ILE A 44 -10.40 1.33 3.67
C ILE A 44 -9.37 2.45 3.76
N ARG A 45 -8.68 2.76 2.64
CA ARG A 45 -7.65 3.80 2.58
C ARG A 45 -8.21 5.18 2.96
N SER A 46 -9.40 5.53 2.46
CA SER A 46 -10.04 6.82 2.74
C SER A 46 -10.50 6.94 4.19
N LYS A 47 -11.06 5.87 4.76
CA LYS A 47 -11.42 5.81 6.19
C LYS A 47 -10.20 6.04 7.08
N LEU A 48 -9.13 5.28 6.87
CA LEU A 48 -7.89 5.40 7.66
C LEU A 48 -7.27 6.80 7.51
N LYS A 49 -7.24 7.34 6.29
CA LYS A 49 -6.74 8.70 6.04
C LYS A 49 -7.56 9.76 6.77
N ARG A 50 -8.90 9.62 6.78
CA ARG A 50 -9.79 10.54 7.49
C ARG A 50 -9.53 10.51 8.99
N GLU A 51 -9.49 9.31 9.59
CA GLU A 51 -9.24 9.14 11.02
C GLU A 51 -7.91 9.78 11.43
N PHE A 52 -6.85 9.53 10.65
CA PHE A 52 -5.54 10.14 10.88
C PHE A 52 -5.58 11.67 10.79
N LEU A 53 -6.23 12.23 9.76
CA LEU A 53 -6.31 13.68 9.57
C LEU A 53 -7.14 14.38 10.65
N VAL A 54 -8.23 13.76 11.11
CA VAL A 54 -9.05 14.30 12.22
C VAL A 54 -8.22 14.38 13.50
N GLN A 55 -7.43 13.35 13.79
CA GLN A 55 -6.51 13.39 14.91
C GLN A 55 -5.46 14.49 14.71
N LEU A 56 -4.79 14.50 13.56
CA LEU A 56 -3.72 15.45 13.25
C LEU A 56 -4.15 16.92 13.38
N ASN A 57 -5.37 17.24 12.93
CA ASN A 57 -5.86 18.62 12.87
C ASN A 57 -6.47 19.13 14.19
N ASN A 58 -6.46 18.35 15.28
CA ASN A 58 -6.99 18.79 16.56
C ASN A 58 -6.03 19.82 17.22
N PRO A 59 -6.47 21.07 17.47
CA PRO A 59 -5.60 22.13 18.03
C PRO A 59 -5.17 21.88 19.48
N LEU A 60 -5.89 21.03 20.23
CA LEU A 60 -5.55 20.68 21.61
C LEU A 60 -4.58 19.48 21.71
N ARG A 61 -4.05 19.03 20.58
CA ARG A 61 -3.26 17.81 20.51
C ARG A 61 -1.82 18.07 20.91
N ALA A 62 -1.47 17.66 22.13
CA ALA A 62 -0.14 17.85 22.71
C ALA A 62 0.92 16.79 22.29
N GLU A 63 0.52 15.61 21.80
CA GLU A 63 1.45 14.47 21.58
C GLU A 63 1.62 14.06 20.11
N ARG A 64 2.72 13.35 19.80
CA ARG A 64 3.03 12.73 18.49
C ARG A 64 1.98 11.66 18.14
N ILE A 65 1.62 11.45 16.86
CA ILE A 65 0.71 10.34 16.46
C ILE A 65 1.51 9.04 16.51
N ASP A 66 1.90 8.61 17.71
CA ASP A 66 2.71 7.41 17.89
C ASP A 66 1.83 6.18 18.03
N ASN A 67 1.28 5.77 16.87
CA ASN A 67 0.71 4.43 16.76
C ASN A 67 1.81 3.36 16.92
N ARG A 68 3.07 3.69 16.61
CA ARG A 68 4.22 2.77 16.75
C ARG A 68 4.39 2.25 18.17
N ASP A 69 4.38 3.12 19.18
CA ASP A 69 4.61 2.69 20.56
C ASP A 69 3.46 1.84 21.09
N LYS A 70 2.21 2.16 20.72
CA LYS A 70 1.05 1.30 21.02
C LYS A 70 1.16 -0.09 20.37
N LEU A 71 1.59 -0.15 19.12
CA LEU A 71 1.82 -1.40 18.40
C LEU A 71 2.97 -2.23 19.02
N ILE A 72 3.97 -1.57 19.61
CA ILE A 72 5.05 -2.22 20.36
C ILE A 72 4.53 -2.76 21.70
N GLU A 73 3.73 -1.97 22.44
CA GLU A 73 3.08 -2.40 23.69
C GLU A 73 2.12 -3.58 23.47
N GLU A 74 1.39 -3.58 22.36
CA GLU A 74 0.52 -4.68 21.94
C GLU A 74 1.29 -5.90 21.39
N GLY A 75 2.62 -5.85 21.32
CA GLY A 75 3.47 -6.93 20.80
C GLY A 75 3.34 -7.19 19.29
N LYS A 76 2.70 -6.28 18.56
CA LYS A 76 2.43 -6.37 17.12
C LYS A 76 3.55 -5.77 16.27
N TYR A 77 4.51 -5.10 16.89
CA TYR A 77 5.66 -4.51 16.22
C TYR A 77 6.93 -4.74 17.05
N GLU A 78 7.88 -5.49 16.48
CA GLU A 78 9.20 -5.70 17.06
C GLU A 78 10.00 -4.39 16.98
N ARG A 79 10.53 -3.91 18.13
CA ARG A 79 11.44 -2.75 18.14
C ARG A 79 12.76 -3.16 17.47
N PRO A 80 13.16 -2.53 16.34
CA PRO A 80 14.38 -2.95 15.63
C PRO A 80 15.67 -2.66 16.41
N PHE A 81 15.63 -1.73 17.38
CA PHE A 81 16.78 -1.38 18.22
C PHE A 81 16.32 -1.17 19.66
N ARG A 82 17.04 -1.74 20.63
CA ARG A 82 16.82 -1.45 22.06
C ARG A 82 17.42 -0.08 22.36
N LEU A 83 16.59 0.84 22.87
CA LEU A 83 17.09 2.08 23.47
C LEU A 83 17.67 1.70 24.83
N ALA A 84 18.96 1.98 25.03
CA ALA A 84 19.69 1.78 26.27
C ALA A 84 19.31 2.84 27.31
#